data_AF-A0A0D7PIF5-F1
#
_entry.id   AF-A0A0D7PIF5-F1
#
_cell.length_a   1.000
_cell.length_b   1.000
_cell.length_c   1.000
_cell.angle_alpha   90.00
_cell.angle_beta   90.00
_cell.angle_gamma   90.00
#
_symmetry.space_group_name_H-M   'P 1'
#
loop_
_entity.id
_entity.type
_entity.pdbx_description
1 polymer ?
#
loop_
_entity_poly.entity_id
_entity_poly.type
_entity_poly.pdbx_seq_one_letter_code
_entity_poly.pdbx_strand_id
1 'polypeptide(L)' 'MAEWYFIWVEGLRGPEPQKWSSDALWGQLARQDVIVRFPLTDREAGLSIDQLATLHPIPH' A
#
# COMPACT_ATOMS: atom_id res chain seq x y z
N MET A 1 6.69 13.85 -9.88
CA MET A 1 6.46 12.40 -10.03
C MET A 1 5.35 12.04 -9.07
N ALA A 2 4.37 11.21 -9.46
CA ALA A 2 3.30 10.82 -8.55
C ALA A 2 3.91 9.93 -7.47
N GLU A 3 3.75 10.29 -6.20
CA GLU A 3 4.21 9.44 -5.11
C GLU A 3 3.28 8.24 -5.01
N TRP A 4 3.84 7.04 -4.96
CA TRP A 4 3.08 5.80 -4.81
C TRP A 4 3.33 5.21 -3.44
N TYR A 5 2.32 4.51 -2.96
CA TYR A 5 2.35 3.86 -1.66
C TYR A 5 1.84 2.44 -1.81
N PHE A 6 2.56 1.53 -1.17
CA PHE A 6 2.06 0.18 -0.92
C PHE A 6 1.48 0.15 0.48
N ILE A 7 0.28 -0.38 0.62
CA ILE A 7 -0.43 -0.38 1.90
C ILE A 7 -0.99 -1.76 2.16
N TRP A 8 -1.04 -2.13 3.43
CA TRP A 8 -1.87 -3.24 3.89
C TRP A 8 -3.12 -2.67 4.53
N VAL A 9 -4.27 -3.20 4.14
CA VAL A 9 -5.56 -2.88 4.78
C VAL A 9 -6.17 -4.11 5.41
N GLU A 10 -6.98 -3.93 6.44
CA GLU A 10 -7.77 -4.98 7.05
C GLU A 10 -8.91 -5.37 6.10
N GLY A 11 -8.76 -6.52 5.45
CA GLY A 11 -9.78 -7.10 4.58
C GLY A 11 -10.71 -8.04 5.36
N LEU A 12 -11.83 -8.39 4.75
CA LEU A 12 -12.83 -9.28 5.37
C LEU A 12 -12.29 -10.70 5.64
N ARG A 13 -11.21 -11.10 4.98
CA ARG A 13 -10.56 -12.41 5.11
C ARG A 13 -9.15 -12.32 5.70
N GLY A 14 -8.84 -11.18 6.30
CA GLY A 14 -7.51 -10.82 6.76
C GLY A 14 -6.86 -9.77 5.87
N PRO A 15 -5.58 -9.47 6.13
CA PRO A 15 -4.95 -8.31 5.54
C PRO A 15 -4.76 -8.41 4.02
N GLU A 16 -5.10 -7.34 3.32
CA GLU A 16 -5.09 -7.27 1.87
C GLU A 16 -4.08 -6.21 1.39
N PRO A 17 -3.16 -6.57 0.47
CA PRO A 17 -2.19 -5.64 -0.07
C PRO A 17 -2.82 -4.77 -1.15
N GLN A 18 -2.59 -3.47 -1.09
CA GLN A 18 -3.05 -2.50 -2.09
C GLN A 18 -1.94 -1.53 -2.47
N LYS A 19 -2.13 -0.85 -3.60
CA LYS A 19 -1.19 0.14 -4.13
C LYS A 19 -1.91 1.39 -4.57
N TRP A 20 -1.65 2.52 -3.91
CA TRP A 20 -2.34 3.78 -4.14
C TRP A 20 -1.35 4.87 -4.52
N SER A 21 -1.81 5.86 -5.29
CA SER A 21 -1.07 7.11 -5.50
C SER A 21 -1.32 8.08 -4.34
N SER A 22 -0.47 9.09 -4.19
CA SER A 22 -0.64 10.18 -3.24
C SER A 22 -2.01 10.84 -3.34
N ASP A 23 -2.51 11.06 -4.56
CA ASP A 23 -3.84 11.65 -4.80
C ASP A 23 -4.97 10.75 -4.29
N ALA A 24 -4.86 9.44 -4.47
CA ALA A 24 -5.85 8.48 -3.95
C ALA A 24 -5.80 8.39 -2.41
N LEU A 25 -4.60 8.53 -1.82
CA LEU A 25 -4.39 8.59 -0.38
C LEU A 25 -4.96 9.85 0.25
N TRP A 26 -4.84 11.01 -0.42
CA TRP A 26 -5.33 12.29 0.11
C TRP A 26 -6.83 12.30 0.42
N GLY A 27 -7.63 11.58 -0.38
CA GLY A 27 -9.07 11.39 -0.12
C GLY A 27 -9.39 10.33 0.94
N GLN A 28 -8.41 9.51 1.33
CA GLN A 28 -8.59 8.32 2.17
C GLN A 28 -7.70 8.29 3.41
N LEU A 29 -7.05 9.40 3.77
CA LEU A 29 -6.21 9.56 4.97
C LEU A 29 -6.93 9.20 6.29
N ALA A 30 -8.26 9.18 6.30
CA ALA A 30 -9.08 8.79 7.45
C ALA A 30 -9.49 7.30 7.45
N ARG A 31 -8.98 6.47 6.53
CA ARG A 31 -9.31 5.04 6.48
C ARG A 31 -8.70 4.30 7.67
N GLN A 32 -9.59 3.88 8.57
CA GLN A 32 -9.24 3.16 9.79
C GLN A 32 -8.83 1.71 9.53
N ASP A 33 -9.09 1.19 8.34
CA ASP A 33 -8.69 -0.14 7.93
C ASP A 33 -7.24 -0.21 7.42
N VAL A 34 -6.52 0.91 7.30
CA VAL A 34 -5.10 0.87 6.94
C VAL A 34 -4.28 0.36 8.12
N ILE A 35 -3.62 -0.77 7.93
CA ILE A 35 -2.73 -1.41 8.92
C ILE A 35 -1.35 -0.75 8.87
N VAL A 36 -0.75 -0.67 7.68
CA VAL A 36 0.57 -0.09 7.47
C VAL A 36 0.72 0.49 6.07
N ARG A 37 1.59 1.49 5.94
CA ARG A 37 1.91 2.17 4.67
C ARG A 37 3.41 2.20 4.43
N PHE A 38 3.79 1.93 3.19
CA PHE A 38 5.16 1.96 2.71
C PHE A 38 5.25 2.94 1.53
N PRO A 39 6.05 4.02 1.64
CA PRO A 39 6.32 4.88 0.50
C PRO A 39 7.14 4.09 -0.53
N LEU A 40 6.73 4.12 -1.79
CA LEU A 40 7.42 3.44 -2.87
C LEU A 40 8.40 4.38 -3.57
N THR A 41 9.58 3.87 -3.85
CA THR A 41 10.50 4.50 -4.82
C THR A 41 9.94 4.41 -6.24
N ASP A 42 10.46 5.23 -7.17
CA ASP A 42 10.06 5.17 -8.59
C ASP A 42 10.23 3.76 -9.19
N ARG A 43 11.22 3.00 -8.71
CA ARG A 43 11.45 1.62 -9.14
C ARG A 43 10.36 0.68 -8.63
N GLU A 44 10.01 0.79 -7.35
CA GLU A 44 8.96 -0.03 -6.74
C GLU A 44 7.56 0.34 -7.24
N ALA A 45 7.35 1.61 -7.60
CA ALA A 45 6.14 2.07 -8.24
C ALA A 45 5.88 1.38 -9.60
N GLY A 46 6.87 0.75 -10.21
CA GLY A 46 6.70 -0.09 -11.40
C GLY A 46 6.32 -1.55 -11.11
N LEU A 47 6.41 -2.02 -9.86
CA LEU A 47 6.19 -3.42 -9.48
C LEU A 47 4.71 -3.75 -9.31
N SER A 48 4.38 -5.04 -9.48
CA SER A 48 3.05 -5.57 -9.18
C SER A 48 2.80 -5.66 -7.67
N ILE A 49 1.53 -5.78 -7.26
CA ILE A 49 1.15 -5.91 -5.86
C ILE A 49 1.79 -7.14 -5.20
N ASP A 50 1.85 -8.29 -5.90
CA ASP A 50 2.47 -9.51 -5.36
C ASP A 50 3.98 -9.35 -5.13
N GLN A 51 4.67 -8.66 -6.04
CA GLN A 51 6.09 -8.35 -5.88
C GLN A 51 6.31 -7.41 -4.70
N LEU A 52 5.44 -6.41 -4.53
CA LEU A 52 5.49 -5.49 -3.40
C LEU A 52 5.18 -6.19 -2.07
N ALA A 53 4.21 -7.10 -2.03
CA ALA A 53 3.89 -7.90 -0.84
C ALA A 53 5.04 -8.83 -0.43
N THR A 54 5.86 -9.27 -1.38
CA THR A 54 7.08 -10.04 -1.10
C THR A 54 8.19 -9.17 -0.50
N LEU A 55 8.32 -7.92 -0.94
CA LEU A 55 9.33 -6.98 -0.45
C LEU A 55 8.94 -6.34 0.89
N HIS A 56 7.65 -6.06 1.06
CA HIS A 56 7.05 -5.40 2.21
C HIS A 56 6.01 -6.33 2.83
N PRO A 57 6.45 -7.41 3.51
CA PRO A 57 5.53 -8.33 4.15
C PRO A 57 4.74 -7.64 5.25
N ILE A 58 3.58 -8.20 5.56
CA ILE A 58 2.77 -7.67 6.64
C ILE A 58 3.51 -7.76 7.99
N PRO A 59 3.49 -6.70 8.82
CA PRO A 59 3.99 -6.79 10.19
C PRO A 59 3.24 -7.85 11.01
N HIS A 60 4.00 -8.67 11.76
CA HIS A 60 3.49 -9.68 12.69
C HIS A 60 3.13 -9.09 14.06
#